data_AF-A0A965PMF9-F1
#
_entry.id   AF-A0A965PMF9-F1
#
_cell.length_a   1.000
_cell.length_b   1.000
_cell.length_c   1.000
_cell.angle_alpha   90.00
_cell.angle_beta   90.00
_cell.angle_gamma   90.00
#
_symmetry.space_group_name_H-M   'P 1'
#
loop_
_entity.id
_entity.type
_entity.pdbx_description
1 polymer ?
#
loop_
_entity_poly.entity_id
_entity_poly.type
_entity_poly.pdbx_seq_one_letter_code
_entity_poly.pdbx_strand_id
1 'polypeptide(L)'
;ARSAFDWLDARIREGWLMLPEVSVAYHVRKRTVRLTDRMAHRRSNQAHDGELMGIIDLVCVRHGQVMVCDWKTGTWQRDSAPGLQVRFAAMAIAKLVGADEARGALLYVDEHGVREVAEHLECWDLDATGDALAAIHAAASGAPTPPAPGEWCKRCNILGKCNATALAMREVESVASSIQTAEDAARVHELMPALEQALKLAKARIKEMALRQPIPLSNGKRLVVQERSREVVSSLTPEAVAWLQANGLKDALEFGTSAAAIKRAGGTAQSKKAMQALRDMGCVRESAFTMLAESKGAADADDGGAA
;
A
#
# COMPACT_ATOMS: atom_id res chain seq x y z
N ALA A 1 -7.06 25.89 -16.91
CA ALA A 1 -7.41 24.50 -17.25
C ALA A 1 -8.89 24.29 -17.02
N ARG A 2 -9.53 23.40 -17.78
CA ARG A 2 -11.00 23.23 -17.77
C ARG A 2 -11.41 22.39 -16.55
N SER A 3 -12.46 22.80 -15.85
CA SER A 3 -13.06 21.97 -14.80
C SER A 3 -13.70 20.72 -15.40
N ALA A 4 -14.07 19.74 -14.56
CA ALA A 4 -14.79 18.56 -15.04
C ALA A 4 -16.13 18.91 -15.68
N PHE A 5 -16.83 19.90 -15.14
CA PHE A 5 -18.06 20.43 -15.72
C PHE A 5 -17.82 21.08 -17.08
N ASP A 6 -16.77 21.89 -17.23
CA ASP A 6 -16.42 22.49 -18.52
C ASP A 6 -16.09 21.43 -19.59
N TRP A 7 -15.43 20.34 -19.19
CA TRP A 7 -15.15 19.22 -20.08
C TRP A 7 -16.44 18.53 -20.53
N LEU A 8 -17.35 18.23 -19.59
CA LEU A 8 -18.65 17.62 -19.89
C LEU A 8 -19.51 18.53 -20.79
N ASP A 9 -19.63 19.81 -20.45
CA ASP A 9 -20.40 20.80 -21.21
C ASP A 9 -19.86 20.97 -22.64
N ALA A 10 -18.55 20.88 -22.83
CA ALA A 10 -17.95 20.92 -24.16
C ALA A 10 -18.40 19.72 -25.00
N ARG A 11 -18.37 18.51 -24.44
CA ARG A 11 -18.82 17.28 -25.13
C ARG A 11 -20.32 17.27 -25.40
N ILE A 12 -21.15 17.76 -24.47
CA ILE A 12 -22.59 17.92 -24.72
C ILE A 12 -22.83 18.85 -25.90
N ARG A 13 -22.12 20.00 -25.95
CA ARG A 13 -22.20 20.94 -27.09
C ARG A 13 -21.70 20.36 -28.41
N GLU A 14 -20.76 19.41 -28.36
CA GLU A 14 -20.30 18.64 -29.51
C GLU A 14 -21.30 17.54 -29.97
N GLY A 15 -22.44 17.39 -29.28
CA GLY A 15 -23.51 16.46 -29.64
C GLY A 15 -23.33 15.04 -29.09
N TRP A 16 -22.49 14.83 -28.09
CA TRP A 16 -22.33 13.52 -27.45
C TRP A 16 -23.52 13.19 -26.56
N LEU A 17 -24.13 12.02 -26.77
CA LEU A 17 -25.03 11.42 -25.79
C LEU A 17 -24.18 10.78 -24.68
N MET A 18 -24.41 11.21 -23.44
CA MET A 18 -23.66 10.75 -22.28
C MET A 18 -24.49 9.84 -21.40
N LEU A 19 -23.94 8.67 -21.09
CA LEU A 19 -24.54 7.67 -20.24
C LEU A 19 -23.57 7.37 -19.08
N PRO A 20 -23.85 7.86 -17.85
CA PRO A 20 -23.03 7.55 -16.71
C PRO A 20 -23.28 6.13 -16.19
N GLU A 21 -22.28 5.55 -15.53
CA GLU A 21 -22.37 4.27 -14.81
C GLU A 21 -23.05 3.15 -15.62
N VAL A 22 -22.54 2.89 -16.83
CA VAL A 22 -23.07 1.82 -17.69
C VAL A 22 -22.48 0.49 -17.23
N SER A 23 -23.36 -0.42 -16.83
CA SER A 23 -22.96 -1.76 -16.37
C SER A 23 -23.08 -2.77 -17.50
N VAL A 24 -22.02 -3.55 -17.71
CA VAL A 24 -21.89 -4.52 -18.79
C VAL A 24 -21.39 -5.87 -18.29
N ALA A 25 -21.78 -6.93 -19.00
CA ALA A 25 -21.22 -8.27 -18.90
C ALA A 25 -20.69 -8.70 -20.27
N TYR A 26 -19.40 -9.04 -20.34
CA TYR A 26 -18.74 -9.55 -21.54
C TYR A 26 -18.46 -11.04 -21.40
N HIS A 27 -19.06 -11.86 -22.26
CA HIS A 27 -18.79 -13.29 -22.28
C HIS A 27 -17.54 -13.59 -23.12
N VAL A 28 -16.45 -14.03 -22.47
CA VAL A 28 -15.13 -14.15 -23.13
C VAL A 28 -15.13 -15.19 -24.27
N ARG A 29 -15.78 -16.35 -24.08
CA ARG A 29 -15.83 -17.42 -25.09
C ARG A 29 -16.76 -17.10 -26.26
N LYS A 30 -17.94 -16.54 -25.98
CA LYS A 30 -18.94 -16.20 -27.02
C LYS A 30 -18.62 -14.87 -27.70
N ARG A 31 -17.73 -14.07 -27.11
CA ARG A 31 -17.45 -12.69 -27.49
C ARG A 31 -18.75 -11.90 -27.67
N THR A 32 -19.63 -11.95 -26.68
CA THR A 32 -20.88 -11.19 -26.68
C THR A 32 -20.92 -10.27 -25.47
N VAL A 33 -21.60 -9.13 -25.61
CA VAL A 33 -21.79 -8.16 -24.53
C VAL A 33 -23.27 -8.01 -24.29
N ARG A 34 -23.66 -7.85 -23.02
CA ARG A 34 -25.01 -7.44 -22.63
C ARG A 34 -24.94 -6.35 -21.58
N LEU A 35 -25.98 -5.53 -21.52
CA LEU A 35 -26.22 -4.63 -20.40
C LEU A 35 -26.64 -5.45 -19.16
N THR A 36 -26.29 -4.95 -17.98
CA THR A 36 -26.77 -5.47 -16.70
C THR A 36 -27.51 -4.38 -15.93
N ASP A 37 -28.28 -4.75 -14.92
CA ASP A 37 -29.08 -3.79 -14.16
C ASP A 37 -28.20 -2.79 -13.41
N ARG A 38 -28.43 -1.49 -13.67
CA ARG A 38 -27.69 -0.35 -13.09
C ARG A 38 -27.65 -0.33 -11.55
N MET A 39 -28.67 -0.88 -10.89
CA MET A 39 -28.81 -0.83 -9.42
C MET A 39 -28.15 -2.00 -8.68
N ALA A 40 -27.57 -2.97 -9.40
CA ALA A 40 -26.82 -4.06 -8.79
C ALA A 40 -25.39 -3.63 -8.45
N HIS A 41 -25.24 -2.50 -7.75
CA HIS A 41 -23.95 -1.98 -7.33
C HIS A 41 -23.15 -3.12 -6.66
N ARG A 42 -22.06 -3.54 -7.31
CA ARG A 42 -21.05 -4.47 -6.78
C ARG A 42 -21.51 -5.91 -6.53
N ARG A 43 -22.65 -6.37 -7.06
CA ARG A 43 -23.02 -7.79 -6.91
C ARG A 43 -22.43 -8.62 -8.05
N SER A 44 -21.37 -9.37 -7.74
CA SER A 44 -20.81 -10.39 -8.64
C SER A 44 -21.78 -11.53 -8.97
N ASN A 45 -22.92 -11.61 -8.26
CA ASN A 45 -23.91 -12.68 -8.44
C ASN A 45 -24.72 -12.60 -9.75
N GLN A 46 -24.53 -11.55 -10.56
CA GLN A 46 -25.14 -11.43 -11.88
C GLN A 46 -24.26 -11.96 -13.03
N ALA A 47 -23.00 -12.28 -12.74
CA ALA A 47 -22.09 -12.84 -13.74
C ALA A 47 -22.50 -14.30 -14.02
N HIS A 48 -22.74 -14.62 -15.27
CA HIS A 48 -22.81 -16.01 -15.71
C HIS A 48 -21.40 -16.60 -15.87
N ASP A 49 -21.32 -17.92 -15.97
CA ASP A 49 -20.05 -18.60 -16.28
C ASP A 49 -19.43 -18.05 -17.57
N GLY A 50 -18.15 -17.68 -17.51
CA GLY A 50 -17.44 -17.06 -18.62
C GLY A 50 -17.71 -15.58 -18.86
N GLU A 51 -18.45 -14.89 -17.99
CA GLU A 51 -18.68 -13.44 -18.09
C GLU A 51 -17.69 -12.64 -17.21
N LEU A 52 -17.13 -11.58 -17.81
CA LEU A 52 -16.43 -10.51 -17.11
C LEU A 52 -17.39 -9.33 -16.92
N MET A 53 -17.59 -8.93 -15.67
CA MET A 53 -18.44 -7.81 -15.31
C MET A 53 -17.64 -6.51 -15.21
N GLY A 54 -18.23 -5.40 -15.64
CA GLY A 54 -17.66 -4.08 -15.40
C GLY A 54 -18.71 -2.99 -15.32
N ILE A 55 -18.35 -1.92 -14.63
CA ILE A 55 -19.10 -0.67 -14.57
C ILE A 55 -18.20 0.39 -15.21
N ILE A 56 -18.73 1.07 -16.21
CA ILE A 56 -18.03 2.09 -16.99
C ILE A 56 -18.53 3.44 -16.50
N ASP A 57 -17.62 4.29 -16.02
CA ASP A 57 -18.01 5.54 -15.37
C ASP A 57 -18.80 6.46 -16.30
N LEU A 58 -18.36 6.58 -17.56
CA LEU A 58 -19.03 7.38 -18.57
C LEU A 58 -18.88 6.77 -19.97
N VAL A 59 -20.00 6.61 -20.65
CA VAL A 59 -20.08 6.24 -22.07
C VAL A 59 -20.59 7.44 -22.85
N CYS A 60 -19.89 7.81 -23.91
CA CYS A 60 -20.23 8.87 -24.83
C CYS A 60 -20.44 8.25 -26.22
N VAL A 61 -21.60 8.50 -26.84
CA VAL A 61 -21.91 8.03 -28.20
C VAL A 61 -22.28 9.21 -29.08
N ARG A 62 -21.75 9.25 -30.30
CA ARG A 62 -22.10 10.27 -31.30
C ARG A 62 -21.93 9.74 -32.72
N HIS A 63 -23.01 9.68 -33.51
CA HIS A 63 -22.99 9.27 -34.92
C HIS A 63 -22.21 7.96 -35.18
N GLY A 64 -22.41 6.93 -34.35
CA GLY A 64 -21.69 5.66 -34.44
C GLY A 64 -20.30 5.66 -33.80
N GLN A 65 -19.76 6.83 -33.41
CA GLN A 65 -18.51 6.93 -32.66
C GLN A 65 -18.77 6.63 -31.18
N VAL A 66 -17.87 5.84 -30.59
CA VAL A 66 -17.89 5.46 -29.17
C VAL A 66 -16.68 6.04 -28.47
N MET A 67 -16.92 6.66 -27.31
CA MET A 67 -15.87 7.02 -26.37
C MET A 67 -16.28 6.55 -24.97
N VAL A 68 -15.37 5.86 -24.28
CA VAL A 68 -15.54 5.53 -22.86
C VAL A 68 -14.54 6.32 -22.04
N CYS A 69 -14.96 6.78 -20.88
CA CYS A 69 -14.12 7.53 -19.96
C CYS A 69 -14.17 6.89 -18.57
N ASP A 70 -13.00 6.79 -17.95
CA ASP A 70 -12.83 6.36 -16.57
C ASP A 70 -12.19 7.53 -15.78
N TRP A 71 -12.83 7.94 -14.70
CA TRP A 71 -12.42 9.07 -13.89
C TRP A 71 -11.41 8.63 -12.83
N LYS A 72 -10.24 9.26 -12.84
CA LYS A 72 -9.18 9.01 -11.86
C LYS A 72 -8.88 10.25 -11.03
N THR A 73 -8.67 10.03 -9.75
CA THR A 73 -8.16 11.04 -8.81
C THR A 73 -6.74 10.64 -8.39
N GLY A 74 -5.91 11.64 -8.04
CA GLY A 74 -4.55 11.43 -7.54
C GLY A 74 -3.42 11.64 -8.57
N THR A 75 -2.20 11.33 -8.15
CA THR A 75 -0.95 11.70 -8.85
C THR A 75 -0.25 10.54 -9.57
N TRP A 76 -0.76 9.32 -9.45
CA TRP A 76 -0.06 8.12 -9.93
C TRP A 76 -0.24 7.88 -11.43
N GLN A 77 0.89 7.62 -12.12
CA GLN A 77 0.99 7.18 -13.52
C GLN A 77 0.16 8.00 -14.51
N ARG A 78 0.35 9.32 -14.42
CA ARG A 78 -0.33 10.29 -15.25
C ARG A 78 -0.05 10.13 -16.76
N ASP A 79 1.06 9.52 -17.17
CA ASP A 79 1.48 9.57 -18.59
C ASP A 79 1.50 8.20 -19.30
N SER A 80 1.03 7.13 -18.65
CA SER A 80 0.88 5.84 -19.32
C SER A 80 -0.39 5.81 -20.16
N ALA A 81 -0.30 5.21 -21.36
CA ALA A 81 -1.45 4.87 -22.17
C ALA A 81 -2.52 4.11 -21.34
N PRO A 82 -3.81 4.23 -21.69
CA PRO A 82 -4.88 3.53 -20.99
C PRO A 82 -4.60 2.02 -20.88
N GLY A 83 -4.75 1.49 -19.68
CA GLY A 83 -4.54 0.06 -19.42
C GLY A 83 -5.72 -0.80 -19.88
N LEU A 84 -5.60 -2.11 -19.61
CA LEU A 84 -6.59 -3.11 -20.01
C LEU A 84 -8.01 -2.83 -19.47
N GLN A 85 -8.14 -2.14 -18.32
CA GLN A 85 -9.44 -1.73 -17.77
C GLN A 85 -10.24 -0.86 -18.75
N VAL A 86 -9.58 0.17 -19.32
CA VAL A 86 -10.22 1.10 -20.27
C VAL A 86 -10.42 0.44 -21.62
N ARG A 87 -9.46 -0.36 -22.08
CA ARG A 87 -9.61 -1.14 -23.31
C ARG A 87 -10.79 -2.12 -23.24
N PHE A 88 -10.96 -2.80 -22.11
CA PHE A 88 -12.14 -3.64 -21.84
C PHE A 88 -13.44 -2.85 -21.97
N ALA A 89 -13.53 -1.68 -21.32
CA ALA A 89 -14.72 -0.85 -21.38
C ALA A 89 -15.04 -0.41 -22.83
N ALA A 90 -14.01 0.02 -23.57
CA ALA A 90 -14.16 0.49 -24.95
C ALA A 90 -14.62 -0.63 -25.88
N MET A 91 -13.97 -1.80 -25.80
CA MET A 91 -14.33 -3.02 -26.53
C MET A 91 -15.75 -3.49 -26.21
N ALA A 92 -16.13 -3.47 -24.93
CA ALA A 92 -17.46 -3.89 -24.52
C ALA A 92 -18.56 -3.00 -25.12
N ILE A 93 -18.38 -1.68 -25.08
CA ILE A 93 -19.37 -0.74 -25.65
C ILE A 93 -19.36 -0.79 -27.18
N ALA A 94 -18.20 -0.81 -27.82
CA ALA A 94 -18.10 -0.92 -29.27
C ALA A 94 -18.90 -2.12 -29.78
N LYS A 95 -18.70 -3.30 -29.16
CA LYS A 95 -19.42 -4.53 -29.49
C LYS A 95 -20.91 -4.46 -29.17
N LEU A 96 -21.31 -3.76 -28.10
CA LEU A 96 -22.73 -3.59 -27.75
C LEU A 96 -23.49 -2.74 -28.79
N VAL A 97 -22.84 -1.70 -29.34
CA VAL A 97 -23.46 -0.79 -30.31
C VAL A 97 -23.15 -1.12 -31.77
N GLY A 98 -22.30 -2.14 -32.01
CA GLY A 98 -21.88 -2.54 -33.36
C GLY A 98 -20.91 -1.55 -34.03
N ALA A 99 -20.04 -0.90 -33.27
CA ALA A 99 -18.99 -0.03 -33.79
C ALA A 99 -17.69 -0.80 -34.05
N ASP A 100 -17.00 -0.46 -35.14
CA ASP A 100 -15.70 -1.03 -35.52
C ASP A 100 -14.51 -0.29 -34.87
N GLU A 101 -14.75 0.86 -34.26
CA GLU A 101 -13.75 1.67 -33.56
C GLU A 101 -14.29 2.20 -32.25
N ALA A 102 -13.41 2.44 -31.28
CA ALA A 102 -13.75 3.12 -30.04
C ALA A 102 -12.56 3.91 -29.49
N ARG A 103 -12.87 4.94 -28.70
CA ARG A 103 -11.88 5.70 -27.94
C ARG A 103 -11.98 5.35 -26.46
N GLY A 104 -10.87 4.94 -25.86
CA GLY A 104 -10.74 4.77 -24.42
C GLY A 104 -10.00 5.94 -23.79
N ALA A 105 -10.53 6.55 -22.74
CA ALA A 105 -9.90 7.69 -22.07
C ALA A 105 -9.83 7.52 -20.54
N LEU A 106 -8.68 7.89 -19.97
CA LEU A 106 -8.52 8.19 -18.55
C LEU A 106 -8.63 9.70 -18.35
N LEU A 107 -9.57 10.11 -17.48
CA LEU A 107 -9.79 11.51 -17.12
C LEU A 107 -9.23 11.74 -15.72
N TYR A 108 -8.03 12.31 -15.64
CA TYR A 108 -7.40 12.66 -14.37
C TYR A 108 -7.92 14.00 -13.90
N VAL A 109 -8.52 14.02 -12.71
CA VAL A 109 -9.08 15.23 -12.08
C VAL A 109 -8.21 15.63 -10.89
N ASP A 110 -7.74 16.88 -10.90
CA ASP A 110 -7.00 17.49 -9.79
C ASP A 110 -7.34 18.98 -9.63
N GLU A 111 -6.62 19.69 -8.75
CA GLU A 111 -6.78 21.13 -8.52
C GLU A 111 -6.51 21.99 -9.76
N HIS A 112 -5.81 21.43 -10.76
CA HIS A 112 -5.53 22.06 -12.04
C HIS A 112 -6.53 21.61 -13.11
N GLY A 113 -7.66 20.99 -12.77
CA GLY A 113 -8.73 20.66 -13.71
C GLY A 113 -8.65 19.23 -14.26
N VAL A 114 -9.15 19.03 -15.49
CA VAL A 114 -9.18 17.71 -16.13
C VAL A 114 -8.08 17.59 -17.17
N ARG A 115 -7.32 16.51 -17.05
CA ARG A 115 -6.36 16.06 -18.05
C ARG A 115 -6.79 14.72 -18.62
N GLU A 116 -6.92 14.67 -19.93
CA GLU A 116 -7.36 13.50 -20.68
C GLU A 116 -6.16 12.76 -21.28
N VAL A 117 -6.05 11.46 -20.99
CA VAL A 117 -5.11 10.55 -21.65
C VAL A 117 -5.95 9.50 -22.38
N ALA A 118 -5.93 9.54 -23.70
CA ALA A 118 -6.80 8.72 -24.53
C ALA A 118 -6.02 7.88 -25.53
N GLU A 119 -6.64 6.76 -25.90
CA GLU A 119 -6.19 5.85 -26.94
C GLU A 119 -7.36 5.58 -27.89
N HIS A 120 -7.06 5.55 -29.19
CA HIS A 120 -7.99 5.11 -30.21
C HIS A 120 -7.75 3.63 -30.48
N LEU A 121 -8.82 2.86 -30.56
CA LEU A 121 -8.81 1.41 -30.75
C LEU A 121 -9.59 1.11 -32.02
N GLU A 122 -8.92 0.52 -33.00
CA GLU A 122 -9.56 0.01 -34.21
C GLU A 122 -10.05 -1.42 -34.00
N CYS A 123 -10.75 -1.98 -34.98
CA CYS A 123 -11.36 -3.30 -34.87
C CYS A 123 -10.38 -4.41 -34.43
N TRP A 124 -9.13 -4.35 -34.92
CA TRP A 124 -8.07 -5.27 -34.54
C TRP A 124 -7.64 -5.13 -33.09
N ASP A 125 -7.61 -3.90 -32.55
CA ASP A 125 -7.28 -3.64 -31.15
C ASP A 125 -8.40 -4.11 -30.21
N LEU A 126 -9.65 -3.96 -30.65
CA LEU A 126 -10.82 -4.45 -29.93
C LEU A 126 -10.82 -5.98 -29.88
N ASP A 127 -10.51 -6.65 -30.98
CA ASP A 127 -10.37 -8.11 -31.03
C ASP A 127 -9.19 -8.60 -30.21
N ALA A 128 -8.02 -7.95 -30.32
CA ALA A 128 -6.83 -8.27 -29.52
C ALA A 128 -7.09 -8.09 -28.01
N THR A 129 -7.89 -7.08 -27.63
CA THR A 129 -8.35 -6.91 -26.25
C THR A 129 -9.23 -8.09 -25.82
N GLY A 130 -10.14 -8.54 -26.69
CA GLY A 130 -10.95 -9.73 -26.46
C GLY A 130 -10.10 -10.99 -26.22
N ASP A 131 -9.04 -11.17 -27.00
CA ASP A 131 -8.10 -12.30 -26.87
C ASP A 131 -7.29 -12.24 -25.58
N ALA A 132 -6.77 -11.07 -25.22
CA ALA A 132 -6.05 -10.87 -23.97
C ALA A 132 -6.93 -11.21 -22.76
N LEU A 133 -8.20 -10.79 -22.78
CA LEU A 133 -9.16 -11.10 -21.72
C LEU A 133 -9.52 -12.59 -21.67
N ALA A 134 -9.63 -13.26 -22.82
CA ALA A 134 -9.85 -14.70 -22.88
C ALA A 134 -8.66 -15.47 -22.29
N ALA A 135 -7.43 -15.06 -22.59
CA ALA A 135 -6.22 -15.66 -22.03
C ALA A 135 -6.14 -15.47 -20.50
N ILE A 136 -6.42 -14.25 -20.01
CA ILE A 136 -6.46 -13.96 -18.57
C ILE A 136 -7.55 -14.78 -17.88
N HIS A 137 -8.76 -14.84 -18.45
CA HIS A 137 -9.86 -15.63 -17.90
C HIS A 137 -9.52 -17.12 -17.85
N ALA A 138 -8.91 -17.67 -18.91
CA ALA A 138 -8.47 -19.07 -18.95
C ALA A 138 -7.42 -19.36 -17.87
N ALA A 139 -6.42 -18.48 -17.72
CA ALA A 139 -5.39 -18.62 -16.69
C ALA A 139 -5.98 -18.53 -15.26
N ALA A 140 -6.94 -17.64 -15.04
CA ALA A 140 -7.58 -17.44 -13.74
C ALA A 140 -8.58 -18.54 -13.37
N SER A 141 -9.20 -19.21 -14.35
CA SER A 141 -10.16 -20.31 -14.14
C SER A 141 -9.49 -21.63 -13.76
N GLY A 142 -8.16 -21.73 -13.88
CA GLY A 142 -7.37 -22.90 -13.53
C GLY A 142 -7.05 -22.99 -12.03
N ALA A 143 -6.01 -23.75 -11.70
CA ALA A 143 -5.43 -23.73 -10.36
C ALA A 143 -4.98 -22.29 -10.00
N PRO A 144 -4.98 -21.90 -8.71
CA PRO A 144 -4.56 -20.57 -8.29
C PRO A 144 -3.22 -20.21 -8.92
N THR A 145 -3.19 -19.17 -9.76
CA THR A 145 -1.95 -18.69 -10.35
C THR A 145 -1.02 -18.26 -9.22
N PRO A 146 0.21 -18.79 -9.11
CA PRO A 146 1.16 -18.34 -8.13
C PRO A 146 1.36 -16.82 -8.28
N PRO A 147 1.28 -16.04 -7.19
CA PRO A 147 1.46 -14.60 -7.31
C PRO A 147 2.87 -14.30 -7.80
N ALA A 148 2.99 -13.48 -8.83
CA ALA A 148 4.27 -12.94 -9.27
C ALA A 148 4.63 -11.71 -8.41
N PRO A 149 5.85 -11.63 -7.86
CA PRO A 149 6.33 -10.39 -7.24
C PRO A 149 6.39 -9.23 -8.24
N GLY A 150 6.15 -8.01 -7.77
CA GLY A 150 6.24 -6.80 -8.59
C GLY A 150 6.08 -5.51 -7.76
N GLU A 151 6.10 -4.35 -8.41
CA GLU A 151 5.98 -3.03 -7.75
C GLU A 151 4.72 -2.90 -6.86
N TRP A 152 3.63 -3.57 -7.26
CA TRP A 152 2.38 -3.61 -6.49
C TRP A 152 2.54 -4.25 -5.10
N CYS A 153 3.57 -5.08 -4.86
CA CYS A 153 3.82 -5.71 -3.58
C CYS A 153 4.04 -4.68 -2.46
N LYS A 154 4.62 -3.51 -2.76
CA LYS A 154 4.87 -2.43 -1.78
C LYS A 154 3.60 -1.86 -1.16
N ARG A 155 2.44 -2.05 -1.81
CA ARG A 155 1.13 -1.53 -1.38
C ARG A 155 0.08 -2.63 -1.18
N CYS A 156 0.48 -3.89 -1.30
CA CYS A 156 -0.44 -5.01 -1.21
C CYS A 156 -0.92 -5.19 0.24
N ASN A 157 -2.23 -5.02 0.46
CA ASN A 157 -2.85 -5.15 1.79
C ASN A 157 -2.87 -6.60 2.32
N ILE A 158 -2.67 -7.59 1.45
CA ILE A 158 -2.60 -9.01 1.83
C ILE A 158 -1.16 -9.54 1.85
N LEU A 159 -0.14 -8.68 1.76
CA LEU A 159 1.27 -9.08 1.67
C LEU A 159 1.68 -10.07 2.78
N GLY A 160 1.25 -9.84 4.02
CA GLY A 160 1.55 -10.73 5.16
C GLY A 160 0.84 -12.10 5.14
N LYS A 161 -0.11 -12.31 4.21
CA LYS A 161 -0.83 -13.58 4.00
C LYS A 161 -0.57 -14.18 2.62
N CYS A 162 0.23 -13.51 1.79
CA CYS A 162 0.47 -13.91 0.41
C CYS A 162 1.47 -15.07 0.38
N ASN A 163 1.11 -16.19 -0.25
CA ASN A 163 2.01 -17.34 -0.36
C ASN A 163 3.29 -17.00 -1.13
N ALA A 164 3.26 -16.12 -2.13
CA ALA A 164 4.48 -15.67 -2.82
C ALA A 164 5.43 -14.91 -1.88
N THR A 165 4.89 -14.09 -0.97
CA THR A 165 5.68 -13.42 0.06
C THR A 165 6.13 -14.39 1.14
N ALA A 166 5.27 -15.32 1.56
CA ALA A 166 5.64 -16.36 2.53
C ALA A 166 6.73 -17.29 2.00
N LEU A 167 6.74 -17.59 0.70
CA LEU A 167 7.82 -18.33 0.03
C LEU A 167 9.11 -17.49 -0.01
N ALA A 168 9.02 -16.20 -0.35
CA ALA A 168 10.17 -15.30 -0.29
C ALA A 168 10.71 -15.09 1.14
N MET A 169 9.85 -15.20 2.17
CA MET A 169 10.22 -15.07 3.58
C MET A 169 10.66 -16.38 4.23
N ARG A 170 10.27 -17.55 3.69
CA ARG A 170 10.66 -18.88 4.22
C ARG A 170 12.15 -19.15 4.13
N GLU A 171 12.86 -18.32 3.38
CA GLU A 171 14.26 -18.48 3.09
C GLU A 171 15.03 -17.20 3.42
N VAL A 172 14.89 -16.60 4.61
CA VAL A 172 15.77 -15.47 5.00
C VAL A 172 17.26 -15.86 4.91
N GLU A 173 17.57 -17.12 5.26
CA GLU A 173 18.91 -17.69 5.11
C GLU A 173 19.30 -17.89 3.65
N SER A 174 18.35 -18.27 2.78
CA SER A 174 18.61 -18.36 1.33
C SER A 174 18.63 -17.00 0.62
N VAL A 175 17.92 -15.98 1.11
CA VAL A 175 18.00 -14.61 0.60
C VAL A 175 19.41 -14.07 0.83
N ALA A 176 20.00 -14.29 2.01
CA ALA A 176 21.39 -13.91 2.26
C ALA A 176 22.38 -14.73 1.40
N SER A 177 22.17 -16.04 1.26
CA SER A 177 23.06 -16.89 0.46
C SER A 177 22.85 -16.79 -1.06
N SER A 178 21.76 -16.17 -1.53
CA SER A 178 21.45 -15.95 -2.94
C SER A 178 22.02 -14.65 -3.51
N ILE A 179 22.64 -13.81 -2.67
CA ILE A 179 23.37 -12.62 -3.14
C ILE A 179 24.75 -13.07 -3.62
N GLN A 180 24.84 -13.48 -4.89
CA GLN A 180 26.11 -13.89 -5.51
C GLN A 180 26.63 -12.85 -6.52
N THR A 181 25.73 -12.01 -7.04
CA THR A 181 26.01 -11.02 -8.08
C THR A 181 25.52 -9.62 -7.69
N ALA A 182 25.91 -8.60 -8.47
CA ALA A 182 25.45 -7.23 -8.27
C ALA A 182 23.95 -7.09 -8.57
N GLU A 183 23.46 -7.81 -9.57
CA GLU A 183 22.04 -7.89 -9.92
C GLU A 183 21.21 -8.51 -8.79
N ASP A 184 21.73 -9.55 -8.14
CA ASP A 184 21.07 -10.13 -6.95
C ASP A 184 21.00 -9.13 -5.80
N ALA A 185 22.09 -8.40 -5.55
CA ALA A 185 22.15 -7.39 -4.51
C ALA A 185 21.13 -6.26 -4.77
N ALA A 186 21.02 -5.79 -6.02
CA ALA A 186 20.05 -4.78 -6.41
C ALA A 186 18.61 -5.27 -6.21
N ARG A 187 18.31 -6.50 -6.66
CA ARG A 187 16.99 -7.13 -6.48
C ARG A 187 16.62 -7.27 -4.99
N VAL A 188 17.55 -7.72 -4.14
CA VAL A 188 17.30 -7.86 -2.69
C VAL A 188 17.14 -6.49 -2.03
N HIS A 189 17.93 -5.50 -2.43
CA HIS A 189 17.81 -4.13 -1.93
C HIS A 189 16.44 -3.51 -2.27
N GLU A 190 15.92 -3.73 -3.47
CA GLU A 190 14.56 -3.28 -3.86
C GLU A 190 13.45 -3.96 -3.02
N LEU A 191 13.69 -5.17 -2.53
CA LEU A 191 12.78 -5.92 -1.66
C LEU A 191 12.91 -5.56 -0.17
N MET A 192 14.00 -4.92 0.27
CA MET A 192 14.24 -4.57 1.68
C MET A 192 13.07 -3.82 2.33
N PRO A 193 12.50 -2.75 1.72
CA PRO A 193 11.38 -2.03 2.34
C PRO A 193 10.16 -2.93 2.61
N ALA A 194 9.90 -3.90 1.73
CA ALA A 194 8.80 -4.86 1.92
C ALA A 194 9.10 -5.85 3.04
N LEU A 195 10.35 -6.33 3.13
CA LEU A 195 10.80 -7.22 4.21
C LEU A 195 10.77 -6.52 5.58
N GLU A 196 11.21 -5.25 5.66
CA GLU A 196 11.14 -4.44 6.87
C GLU A 196 9.69 -4.20 7.32
N GLN A 197 8.79 -3.90 6.37
CA GLN A 197 7.38 -3.73 6.66
C GLN A 197 6.75 -5.04 7.15
N ALA A 198 7.08 -6.18 6.53
CA ALA A 198 6.62 -7.49 6.99
C ALA A 198 7.14 -7.81 8.41
N LEU A 199 8.42 -7.54 8.70
CA LEU A 199 9.02 -7.69 10.03
C LEU A 199 8.32 -6.80 11.06
N LYS A 200 8.01 -5.55 10.71
CA LYS A 200 7.28 -4.61 11.57
C LYS A 200 5.88 -5.13 11.91
N LEU A 201 5.14 -5.65 10.94
CA LEU A 201 3.82 -6.26 11.15
C LEU A 201 3.91 -7.51 12.03
N ALA A 202 4.89 -8.37 11.79
CA ALA A 202 5.13 -9.56 12.61
C ALA A 202 5.43 -9.19 14.07
N LYS A 203 6.33 -8.22 14.31
CA LYS A 203 6.64 -7.71 15.67
C LYS A 203 5.42 -7.11 16.35
N ALA A 204 4.59 -6.35 15.63
CA ALA A 204 3.35 -5.80 16.17
C ALA A 204 2.37 -6.90 16.58
N ARG A 205 2.22 -7.96 15.76
CA ARG A 205 1.35 -9.10 16.08
C ARG A 205 1.86 -9.90 17.28
N ILE A 206 3.16 -10.18 17.35
CA ILE A 206 3.79 -10.82 18.53
C ILE A 206 3.54 -9.96 19.78
N LYS A 207 3.69 -8.64 19.67
CA LYS A 207 3.41 -7.72 20.77
C LYS A 207 1.96 -7.76 21.24
N GLU A 208 1.01 -7.77 20.31
CA GLU A 208 -0.43 -7.92 20.63
C GLU A 208 -0.72 -9.24 21.34
N MET A 209 -0.09 -10.34 20.90
CA MET A 209 -0.21 -11.64 21.57
C MET A 209 0.40 -11.62 22.97
N ALA A 210 1.61 -11.08 23.12
CA ALA A 210 2.31 -10.97 24.40
C ALA A 210 1.61 -10.04 25.40
N LEU A 211 0.80 -9.08 24.93
CA LEU A 211 -0.09 -8.26 25.77
C LEU A 211 -1.24 -9.08 26.37
N ARG A 212 -1.74 -10.10 25.66
CA ARG A 212 -2.84 -10.96 26.12
C ARG A 212 -2.34 -12.07 27.04
N GLN A 213 -1.21 -12.68 26.68
CA GLN A 213 -0.62 -13.78 27.43
C GLN A 213 0.89 -13.84 27.19
N PRO A 214 1.73 -14.02 28.23
CA PRO A 214 3.15 -14.27 28.07
C PRO A 214 3.41 -15.44 27.11
N ILE A 215 4.31 -15.25 26.14
CA ILE A 215 4.60 -16.27 25.12
C ILE A 215 5.78 -17.12 25.60
N PRO A 216 5.64 -18.45 25.78
CA PRO A 216 6.75 -19.30 26.16
C PRO A 216 7.79 -19.38 25.04
N LEU A 217 9.07 -19.32 25.40
CA LEU A 217 10.21 -19.47 24.49
C LEU A 217 10.90 -20.82 24.73
N SER A 218 11.57 -21.35 23.71
CA SER A 218 12.27 -22.65 23.77
C SER A 218 13.40 -22.70 24.81
N ASN A 219 13.92 -21.55 25.22
CA ASN A 219 14.94 -21.42 26.25
C ASN A 219 14.37 -21.38 27.69
N GLY A 220 13.08 -21.69 27.88
CA GLY A 220 12.41 -21.68 29.18
C GLY A 220 12.03 -20.29 29.71
N LYS A 221 12.34 -19.22 28.97
CA LYS A 221 11.88 -17.86 29.30
C LYS A 221 10.49 -17.59 28.74
N ARG A 222 9.89 -16.47 29.14
CA ARG A 222 8.64 -15.97 28.59
C ARG A 222 8.85 -14.60 27.94
N LEU A 223 8.37 -14.41 26.73
CA LEU A 223 8.32 -13.11 26.07
C LEU A 223 7.11 -12.35 26.62
N VAL A 224 7.37 -11.20 27.23
CA VAL A 224 6.37 -10.33 27.86
C VAL A 224 6.47 -8.92 27.31
N VAL A 225 5.39 -8.16 27.41
CA VAL A 225 5.45 -6.71 27.18
C VAL A 225 5.80 -6.02 28.49
N GLN A 226 6.94 -5.34 28.49
CA GLN A 226 7.41 -4.54 29.61
C GLN A 226 7.18 -3.07 29.31
N GLU A 227 6.51 -2.37 30.22
CA GLU A 227 6.53 -0.91 30.25
C GLU A 227 7.88 -0.42 30.75
N ARG A 228 8.50 0.47 29.97
CA ARG A 228 9.68 1.20 30.38
C ARG A 228 9.40 2.68 30.27
N SER A 229 9.78 3.43 31.28
CA SER A 229 9.90 4.87 31.15
C SER A 229 11.30 5.20 30.63
N ARG A 230 11.39 6.24 29.82
CA ARG A 230 12.64 6.93 29.53
C ARG A 230 12.43 8.42 29.66
N GLU A 231 13.49 9.09 30.08
CA GLU A 231 13.54 10.54 30.06
C GLU A 231 13.83 11.03 28.64
N VAL A 232 13.01 11.97 28.17
CA VAL A 232 13.14 12.59 26.85
C VAL A 232 13.23 14.10 27.04
N VAL A 233 14.29 14.69 26.49
CA VAL A 233 14.40 16.15 26.36
C VAL A 233 13.44 16.59 25.26
N SER A 234 12.47 17.44 25.57
CA SER A 234 11.32 17.71 24.69
C SER A 234 11.22 19.14 24.19
N SER A 235 11.72 20.11 24.96
CA SER A 235 11.74 21.52 24.58
C SER A 235 12.87 22.21 25.33
N LEU A 236 13.90 22.65 24.61
CA LEU A 236 15.01 23.39 25.22
C LEU A 236 14.63 24.86 25.34
N THR A 237 14.68 25.39 26.56
CA THR A 237 14.58 26.83 26.81
C THR A 237 15.91 27.52 26.46
N PRO A 238 15.91 28.83 26.18
CA PRO A 238 17.14 29.60 26.01
C PRO A 238 18.12 29.45 27.19
N GLU A 239 17.58 29.34 28.41
CA GLU A 239 18.36 29.10 29.64
C GLU A 239 19.05 27.73 29.62
N ALA A 240 18.34 26.68 29.19
CA ALA A 240 18.90 25.34 29.04
C ALA A 240 20.00 25.29 27.98
N VAL A 241 19.82 25.99 26.87
CA VAL A 241 20.85 26.12 25.82
C VAL A 241 22.09 26.83 26.36
N ALA A 242 21.92 27.97 27.03
CA ALA A 242 23.02 28.72 27.62
C ALA A 242 23.79 27.89 28.65
N TRP A 243 23.06 27.13 29.50
CA TRP A 243 23.67 26.24 30.47
C TRP A 243 24.51 25.13 29.81
N LEU A 244 23.97 24.48 28.78
CA LEU A 244 24.68 23.43 28.03
C LEU A 244 25.95 24.00 27.39
N GLN A 245 25.90 25.19 26.79
CA GLN A 245 27.07 25.86 26.22
C GLN A 245 28.13 26.20 27.28
N ALA A 246 27.71 26.73 28.42
CA ALA A 246 28.60 27.09 29.53
C ALA A 246 29.30 25.87 30.16
N ASN A 247 28.68 24.68 30.05
CA ASN A 247 29.21 23.42 30.58
C ASN A 247 29.93 22.58 29.51
N GLY A 248 30.29 23.17 28.36
CA GLY A 248 31.08 22.53 27.31
C GLY A 248 30.33 21.47 26.51
N LEU A 249 29.00 21.51 26.46
CA LEU A 249 28.15 20.51 25.79
C LEU A 249 27.58 21.03 24.45
N LYS A 250 28.34 21.86 23.73
CA LYS A 250 27.90 22.47 22.46
C LYS A 250 27.53 21.41 21.41
N ASP A 251 28.32 20.36 21.30
CA ASP A 251 28.11 19.26 20.34
C ASP A 251 26.78 18.50 20.57
N ALA A 252 26.24 18.54 21.80
CA ALA A 252 24.95 17.92 22.09
C ALA A 252 23.75 18.73 21.56
N LEU A 253 23.95 20.00 21.18
CA LEU A 253 22.92 20.85 20.59
C LEU A 253 22.80 20.62 19.07
N GLU A 254 23.91 20.30 18.40
CA GLU A 254 23.96 20.19 16.93
C GLU A 254 23.18 18.98 16.38
N PHE A 255 23.12 17.88 17.14
CA PHE A 255 22.56 16.60 16.67
C PHE A 255 21.29 16.16 17.40
N GLY A 256 20.57 17.11 18.00
CA GLY A 256 19.40 16.85 18.83
C GLY A 256 19.80 16.44 20.26
N THR A 257 19.42 17.27 21.22
CA THR A 257 19.84 17.14 22.62
C THR A 257 19.15 15.96 23.29
N SER A 258 19.75 14.79 23.17
CA SER A 258 19.35 13.56 23.85
C SER A 258 20.33 13.22 24.97
N ALA A 259 19.90 12.40 25.94
CA ALA A 259 20.80 11.89 26.99
C ALA A 259 22.06 11.22 26.39
N ALA A 260 21.93 10.55 25.24
CA ALA A 260 23.05 9.95 24.52
C ALA A 260 23.98 10.99 23.87
N ALA A 261 23.42 12.06 23.28
CA ALA A 261 24.23 13.16 22.72
C ALA A 261 25.02 13.88 23.83
N ILE A 262 24.36 14.17 24.97
CA ILE A 262 25.00 14.78 26.14
C ILE A 262 26.11 13.87 26.69
N LYS A 263 25.85 12.56 26.81
CA LYS A 263 26.86 11.59 27.27
C LYS A 263 28.06 11.48 26.32
N ARG A 264 27.85 11.58 25.01
CA ARG A 264 28.95 11.60 24.03
C ARG A 264 29.80 12.88 24.16
N ALA A 265 29.14 14.02 24.32
CA ALA A 265 29.84 15.31 24.43
C ALA A 265 30.60 15.48 25.75
N GLY A 266 30.04 15.05 26.88
CA GLY A 266 30.60 15.33 28.22
C GLY A 266 30.99 14.11 29.06
N GLY A 267 30.77 12.88 28.57
CA GLY A 267 30.95 11.67 29.35
C GLY A 267 29.86 11.42 30.39
N THR A 268 29.99 10.32 31.15
CA THR A 268 28.94 9.82 32.05
C THR A 268 28.64 10.76 33.23
N ALA A 269 29.68 11.37 33.82
CA ALA A 269 29.50 12.26 34.97
C ALA A 269 28.78 13.57 34.57
N GLN A 270 29.24 14.21 33.49
CA GLN A 270 28.64 15.43 32.96
C GLN A 270 27.20 15.18 32.48
N SER A 271 26.93 14.00 31.91
CA SER A 271 25.58 13.62 31.48
C SER A 271 24.57 13.59 32.61
N LYS A 272 24.94 13.04 33.78
CA LYS A 272 24.05 13.05 34.96
C LYS A 272 23.75 14.47 35.43
N LYS A 273 24.79 15.32 35.52
CA LYS A 273 24.65 16.73 35.92
C LYS A 273 23.77 17.51 34.96
N ALA A 274 23.99 17.33 33.66
CA ALA A 274 23.21 18.00 32.62
C ALA A 274 21.75 17.54 32.59
N MET A 275 21.48 16.24 32.70
CA MET A 275 20.10 15.73 32.74
C MET A 275 19.35 16.23 33.99
N GLN A 276 20.02 16.35 35.14
CA GLN A 276 19.43 16.95 36.33
C GLN A 276 19.11 18.43 36.10
N ALA A 277 20.05 19.23 35.59
CA ALA A 277 19.82 20.65 35.31
C ALA A 277 18.66 20.86 34.32
N LEU A 278 18.62 20.05 33.26
CA LEU A 278 17.52 20.08 32.29
C LEU A 278 16.18 19.68 32.91
N ARG A 279 16.17 18.77 33.90
CA ARG A 279 14.97 18.40 34.65
C ARG A 279 14.50 19.57 35.51
N ASP A 280 15.41 20.24 36.21
CA ASP A 280 15.12 21.41 37.05
C ASP A 280 14.58 22.58 36.21
N MET A 281 15.00 22.69 34.95
CA MET A 281 14.51 23.67 33.96
C MET A 281 13.23 23.22 33.22
N GLY A 282 12.62 22.10 33.59
CA GLY A 282 11.40 21.59 32.94
C GLY A 282 11.57 21.11 31.49
N CYS A 283 12.81 20.91 31.03
CA CYS A 283 13.13 20.50 29.66
C CYS A 283 13.04 18.97 29.47
N VAL A 284 12.97 18.20 30.55
CA VAL A 284 12.89 16.73 30.57
C VAL A 284 11.48 16.29 30.93
N ARG A 285 10.92 15.39 30.11
CA ARG A 285 9.66 14.69 30.41
C ARG A 285 9.89 13.19 30.45
N GLU A 286 9.12 12.49 31.28
CA GLU A 286 9.05 11.04 31.21
C GLU A 286 8.15 10.62 30.04
N SER A 287 8.65 9.69 29.24
CA SER A 287 7.89 9.03 28.18
C SER A 287 7.85 7.54 28.48
N ALA A 288 6.66 7.03 28.79
CA ALA A 288 6.43 5.59 28.83
C ALA A 288 6.44 5.02 27.41
N PHE A 289 7.05 3.86 27.23
CA PHE A 289 6.97 3.07 26.03
C PHE A 289 6.95 1.58 26.39
N THR A 290 6.25 0.80 25.57
CA THR A 290 6.16 -0.65 25.74
C THR A 290 7.11 -1.36 24.80
N MET A 291 7.92 -2.28 25.33
CA MET A 291 8.82 -3.12 24.54
C MET A 291 8.63 -4.60 24.87
N LEU A 292 8.94 -5.46 23.90
CA LEU A 292 9.03 -6.89 24.15
C LEU A 292 10.32 -7.18 24.91
N ALA A 293 10.21 -7.92 26.01
CA ALA A 293 11.33 -8.32 26.84
C ALA A 293 11.21 -9.81 27.20
N GLU A 294 12.34 -10.47 27.35
CA GLU A 294 12.37 -11.81 27.92
C GLU A 294 12.37 -11.71 29.45
N SER A 295 11.46 -12.40 30.11
CA SER A 295 11.48 -12.59 31.57
C SER A 295 11.78 -14.05 31.89
N LYS A 296 12.51 -14.29 32.99
CA LYS A 296 12.59 -15.64 33.54
C LYS A 296 11.17 -16.04 33.94
N GLY A 297 10.67 -17.16 33.41
CA GLY A 297 9.44 -17.73 33.93
C GLY A 297 9.65 -17.92 35.44
N ALA A 298 8.71 -17.44 36.26
CA ALA A 298 8.57 -18.05 37.58
C ALA A 298 8.39 -19.54 37.28
N ALA A 299 9.33 -20.37 37.73
CA ALA A 299 9.12 -21.81 37.73
C ALA A 299 7.76 -21.99 38.39
N ASP A 300 6.81 -22.57 37.64
CA ASP A 300 5.47 -22.81 38.16
C ASP A 300 5.69 -23.50 39.51
N ALA A 301 5.30 -22.81 40.59
CA ALA A 301 5.35 -23.37 41.92
C ALA A 301 4.36 -24.53 41.84
N ASP A 302 4.94 -25.72 41.65
CA ASP A 302 4.26 -26.99 41.60
C ASP A 302 3.50 -27.10 42.91
N ASP A 303 2.20 -26.80 42.84
CA ASP A 303 1.25 -26.95 43.92
C ASP A 303 1.05 -28.46 44.06
N GLY A 304 2.03 -29.09 44.70
CA GLY A 304 2.01 -30.47 45.17
C GLY A 304 0.96 -30.60 46.26
N GLY A 305 -0.31 -30.50 45.87
CA GLY A 305 -1.47 -30.88 46.65
C GLY A 305 -1.42 -32.39 46.89
N ALA A 306 -1.07 -32.73 48.13
CA ALA A 306 -1.05 -34.09 48.66
C ALA A 306 -2.37 -34.83 48.40
N ALA A 307 -2.24 -36.11 48.05
CA ALA A 307 -3.24 -37.15 48.29
C ALA A 307 -2.89 -37.87 49.60
#